data_AF-A0A510UDM7-F1
#
_entry.id   AF-A0A510UDM7-F1
#
_cell.length_a   1.000
_cell.length_b   1.000
_cell.length_c   1.000
_cell.angle_alpha   90.00
_cell.angle_beta   90.00
_cell.angle_gamma   90.00
#
_symmetry.space_group_name_H-M   'P 1'
#
loop_
_entity.id
_entity.type
_entity.pdbx_description
1 polymer ?
#
loop_
_entity_poly.entity_id
_entity_poly.type
_entity_poly.pdbx_seq_one_letter_code
_entity_poly.pdbx_strand_id
1 'polypeptide(L)'
;MSVEQATKKKEGEGNAPVEDLLLNKDILIVDDDPIFRSMIRAVLEAYSCNVKEANNGLEGLQMLKHSLPDVLLCDLAMPILNGIEFVEEAVLEYPMLPIIVISGSGDMQDVAKVLRLGAKDFLVKPISDVSILIKSLSSALKLSEESSLRMQDFSSQWFRTSELDKSCNDELHWHLEYLQEEPNVGRELLFELLPESEAQHANWKLSYRLLQSTDGMPLIFDYEWLLDGRLFFYLVDSHSGGENGVISCLLIRAFFNDFIREQQMSTNTISAMVASIEKGMGTMENSQAMSGVFGYVDLSEQAVFILSAGLDAIWESNNQRNVLRANNQLTTHASTNQVHRFSVKEGMNSLSLNNVGCSSFKLELTSF
;
A
#
# COMPACT_ATOMS: atom_id res chain seq x y z
N MET A 1 -3.81 -59.11 -10.12
CA MET A 1 -3.01 -58.09 -10.82
C MET A 1 -3.69 -56.77 -10.56
N SER A 2 -3.24 -56.09 -9.51
CA SER A 2 -3.95 -55.01 -8.83
C SER A 2 -3.28 -53.66 -9.11
N VAL A 3 -4.11 -52.62 -9.04
CA VAL A 3 -3.97 -51.24 -9.54
C VAL A 3 -3.05 -50.38 -8.66
N GLU A 4 -1.79 -50.77 -8.48
CA GLU A 4 -0.95 -50.20 -7.39
C GLU A 4 0.42 -49.64 -7.81
N GLN A 5 0.56 -49.14 -9.05
CA GLN A 5 1.83 -48.53 -9.51
C GLN A 5 1.71 -47.20 -10.28
N ALA A 6 0.64 -46.43 -10.07
CA ALA A 6 0.49 -45.11 -10.69
C ALA A 6 0.17 -43.99 -9.69
N THR A 7 0.91 -43.93 -8.58
CA THR A 7 0.88 -42.80 -7.62
C THR A 7 2.25 -42.62 -6.97
N LYS A 8 3.23 -42.15 -7.74
CA LYS A 8 4.52 -41.67 -7.20
C LYS A 8 5.11 -40.57 -8.09
N LYS A 9 4.44 -39.42 -8.10
CA LYS A 9 4.99 -38.09 -8.45
C LYS A 9 3.86 -37.07 -8.32
N LYS A 10 3.87 -36.32 -7.20
CA LYS A 10 3.27 -34.99 -6.98
C LYS A 10 2.88 -34.83 -5.50
N GLU A 11 3.86 -34.88 -4.61
CA GLU A 11 3.74 -34.30 -3.26
C GLU A 11 5.12 -33.75 -2.90
N GLY A 12 5.21 -32.44 -2.65
CA GLY A 12 6.45 -31.78 -2.23
C GLY A 12 6.88 -30.53 -3.02
N GLU A 13 5.96 -29.65 -3.42
CA GLU A 13 6.30 -28.22 -3.60
C GLU A 13 5.66 -27.50 -2.41
N GLY A 14 6.35 -27.51 -1.26
CA GLY A 14 5.91 -26.87 -0.03
C GLY A 14 7.10 -26.18 0.61
N ASN A 15 7.00 -24.85 0.70
CA ASN A 15 7.81 -23.91 1.50
C ASN A 15 9.23 -24.38 1.85
N ALA A 16 10.25 -23.80 1.20
CA ALA A 16 11.61 -23.88 1.72
C ALA A 16 11.62 -23.39 3.19
N PRO A 17 12.30 -24.07 4.12
CA PRO A 17 12.44 -23.59 5.49
C PRO A 17 13.06 -22.19 5.46
N VAL A 18 12.61 -21.31 6.37
CA VAL A 18 13.05 -19.90 6.46
C VAL A 18 14.59 -19.77 6.45
N GLU A 19 15.28 -20.77 6.99
CA GLU A 19 16.75 -20.89 7.04
C GLU A 19 17.41 -20.99 5.65
N ASP A 20 16.74 -21.58 4.65
CA ASP A 20 17.29 -21.73 3.30
C ASP A 20 17.30 -20.41 2.50
N LEU A 21 16.45 -19.45 2.86
CA LEU A 21 16.30 -18.17 2.14
C LEU A 21 17.32 -17.11 2.56
N LEU A 22 17.86 -17.24 3.78
CA LEU A 22 18.86 -16.32 4.35
C LEU A 22 20.30 -16.76 4.07
N LEU A 23 20.49 -18.04 3.71
CA LEU A 23 21.79 -18.62 3.47
C LEU A 23 22.59 -17.84 2.42
N ASN A 24 23.77 -17.35 2.80
CA ASN A 24 24.70 -16.58 1.97
C ASN A 24 24.12 -15.27 1.40
N LYS A 25 23.09 -14.69 2.00
CA LYS A 25 22.57 -13.37 1.60
C LYS A 25 23.48 -12.27 2.14
N ASP A 26 23.76 -11.29 1.28
CA ASP A 26 24.52 -10.09 1.64
C ASP A 26 23.56 -9.06 2.26
N ILE A 27 23.77 -8.70 3.53
CA ILE A 27 22.94 -7.74 4.26
C ILE A 27 23.78 -6.53 4.64
N LEU A 28 23.27 -5.32 4.36
CA LEU A 28 23.86 -4.08 4.84
C LEU A 28 23.06 -3.54 6.02
N ILE A 29 23.71 -3.30 7.16
CA ILE A 29 23.13 -2.64 8.34
C ILE A 29 23.65 -1.21 8.40
N VAL A 30 22.75 -0.23 8.48
CA VAL A 30 23.07 1.19 8.62
C VAL A 30 22.37 1.71 9.88
N ASP A 31 23.14 1.96 10.92
CA ASP A 31 22.63 2.35 12.24
C ASP A 31 23.76 3.06 12.98
N ASP A 32 23.50 4.02 13.86
CA ASP A 32 24.57 4.73 14.58
C ASP A 32 24.94 4.06 15.91
N ASP A 33 24.06 3.24 16.49
CA ASP A 33 24.28 2.49 17.73
C ASP A 33 25.16 1.23 17.49
N PRO A 34 26.44 1.24 17.93
CA PRO A 34 27.34 0.11 17.73
C PRO A 34 26.91 -1.15 18.48
N ILE A 35 26.17 -1.00 19.59
CA ILE A 35 25.68 -2.14 20.39
C ILE A 35 24.58 -2.83 19.61
N PHE A 36 23.61 -2.07 19.11
CA PHE A 36 22.52 -2.61 18.30
C PHE A 36 23.04 -3.26 17.02
N ARG A 37 23.93 -2.59 16.26
CA ARG A 37 24.56 -3.19 15.07
C ARG A 37 25.24 -4.53 15.36
N SER A 38 26.05 -4.59 16.43
CA SER A 38 26.77 -5.81 16.80
C SER A 38 25.81 -6.95 17.18
N MET A 39 24.71 -6.63 17.86
CA MET A 39 23.68 -7.61 18.20
C MET A 39 23.00 -8.17 16.94
N ILE A 40 22.56 -7.31 16.03
CA ILE A 40 21.90 -7.72 14.78
C ILE A 40 22.85 -8.50 13.89
N ARG A 41 24.12 -8.07 13.76
CA ARG A 41 25.15 -8.82 13.04
C ARG A 41 25.29 -10.25 13.57
N ALA A 42 25.44 -10.39 14.88
CA ALA A 42 25.62 -11.71 15.51
C ALA A 42 24.43 -12.65 15.24
N VAL A 43 23.22 -12.10 15.24
CA VAL A 43 22.00 -12.83 14.85
C VAL A 43 22.10 -13.28 13.38
N LEU A 44 22.34 -12.36 12.45
CA LEU A 44 22.30 -12.65 11.02
C LEU A 44 23.43 -13.59 10.56
N GLU A 45 24.62 -13.45 11.13
CA GLU A 45 25.73 -14.37 10.89
C GLU A 45 25.41 -15.79 11.39
N ALA A 46 24.60 -15.94 12.46
CA ALA A 46 24.12 -17.26 12.89
C ALA A 46 23.18 -17.93 11.87
N TYR A 47 22.52 -17.13 11.03
CA TYR A 47 21.75 -17.59 9.86
C TYR A 47 22.60 -17.68 8.57
N SER A 48 23.92 -17.62 8.68
CA SER A 48 24.87 -17.71 7.56
C SER A 48 24.71 -16.59 6.52
N CYS A 49 24.26 -15.41 6.93
CA CYS A 49 24.29 -14.20 6.11
C CYS A 49 25.69 -13.57 6.13
N ASN A 50 26.04 -12.85 5.06
CA ASN A 50 27.22 -11.99 5.02
C ASN A 50 26.80 -10.56 5.41
N VAL A 51 27.26 -10.09 6.56
CA VAL A 51 26.83 -8.78 7.08
C VAL A 51 27.90 -7.72 6.84
N LYS A 52 27.49 -6.60 6.26
CA LYS A 52 28.26 -5.36 6.16
C LYS A 52 27.61 -4.30 7.04
N GLU A 53 28.41 -3.41 7.61
CA GLU A 53 27.91 -2.35 8.48
C GLU A 53 28.38 -0.97 8.07
N ALA A 54 27.49 -0.01 8.23
CA ALA A 54 27.76 1.42 8.18
C ALA A 54 27.25 2.09 9.46
N ASN A 55 27.96 3.10 9.92
CA ASN A 55 27.62 3.83 11.16
C ASN A 55 26.78 5.10 10.92
N ASN A 56 26.50 5.45 9.66
CA ASN A 56 25.63 6.56 9.27
C ASN A 56 25.20 6.42 7.79
N GLY A 57 24.22 7.23 7.38
CA GLY A 57 23.67 7.18 6.01
C GLY A 57 24.67 7.49 4.89
N LEU A 58 25.69 8.35 5.09
CA LEU A 58 26.70 8.63 4.06
C LEU A 58 27.61 7.42 3.82
N GLU A 59 28.05 6.75 4.89
CA GLU A 59 28.82 5.51 4.77
C GLU A 59 27.96 4.44 4.10
N GLY A 60 26.67 4.35 4.45
CA GLY A 60 25.70 3.48 3.79
C GLY A 60 25.63 3.72 2.27
N LEU A 61 25.43 4.96 1.83
CA LEU A 61 25.37 5.30 0.39
C LEU A 61 26.68 5.00 -0.33
N GLN A 62 27.82 5.25 0.32
CA GLN A 62 29.12 4.90 -0.24
C GLN A 62 29.22 3.39 -0.43
N MET A 63 28.79 2.58 0.54
CA MET A 63 28.82 1.12 0.43
C MET A 63 27.90 0.60 -0.67
N LEU A 64 26.67 1.14 -0.79
CA LEU A 64 25.73 0.79 -1.87
C LEU A 64 26.34 1.02 -3.27
N LYS A 65 27.11 2.09 -3.45
CA LYS A 65 27.82 2.37 -4.72
C LYS A 65 28.91 1.37 -5.08
N HIS A 66 29.50 0.70 -4.09
CA HIS A 66 30.56 -0.29 -4.32
C HIS A 66 30.02 -1.70 -4.49
N SER A 67 28.96 -2.05 -3.75
CA SER A 67 28.39 -3.40 -3.73
C SER A 67 26.95 -3.32 -3.24
N LEU A 68 26.02 -3.75 -4.09
CA LEU A 68 24.62 -3.86 -3.72
C LEU A 68 24.40 -5.09 -2.81
N PRO A 69 23.79 -4.93 -1.63
CA PRO A 69 23.35 -6.04 -0.79
C PRO A 69 22.04 -6.64 -1.34
N ASP A 70 21.66 -7.81 -0.86
CA ASP A 70 20.34 -8.40 -1.10
C ASP A 70 19.25 -7.70 -0.29
N VAL A 71 19.56 -7.21 0.92
CA VAL A 71 18.67 -6.40 1.76
C VAL A 71 19.43 -5.32 2.52
N LEU A 72 18.77 -4.18 2.71
CA LEU A 72 19.23 -3.07 3.53
C LEU A 72 18.40 -2.97 4.81
N LEU A 73 19.06 -2.99 5.97
CA LEU A 73 18.49 -2.65 7.28
C LEU A 73 18.96 -1.24 7.65
N CYS A 74 18.04 -0.32 7.94
CA CYS A 74 18.40 1.07 8.24
C CYS A 74 17.68 1.65 9.45
N ASP A 75 18.41 2.35 10.33
CA ASP A 75 17.82 3.23 11.35
C ASP A 75 17.38 4.57 10.76
N LEU A 76 16.37 5.21 11.35
CA LEU A 76 15.97 6.56 11.01
C LEU A 76 16.70 7.62 11.84
N ALA A 77 16.96 7.31 13.11
CA ALA A 77 17.51 8.26 14.07
C ALA A 77 19.04 8.32 14.02
N MET A 78 19.61 8.71 12.88
CA MET A 78 21.07 8.77 12.69
C MET A 78 21.62 10.21 12.61
N PRO A 79 22.86 10.46 13.08
CA PRO A 79 23.55 11.72 12.85
C PRO A 79 24.08 11.83 11.41
N ILE A 80 24.45 13.06 11.01
CA ILE A 80 25.05 13.42 9.71
C ILE A 80 24.06 13.41 8.54
N LEU A 81 23.62 12.23 8.08
CA LEU A 81 22.56 12.08 7.09
C LEU A 81 21.40 11.37 7.79
N ASN A 82 20.23 12.02 7.81
CA ASN A 82 19.05 11.47 8.45
C ASN A 82 18.65 10.16 7.72
N GLY A 83 18.24 9.13 8.46
CA GLY A 83 17.88 7.85 7.86
C GLY A 83 16.71 7.95 6.87
N ILE A 84 15.84 8.94 7.01
CA ILE A 84 14.79 9.21 6.01
C ILE A 84 15.39 9.69 4.68
N GLU A 85 16.32 10.65 4.72
CA GLU A 85 17.00 11.16 3.51
C GLU A 85 17.83 10.05 2.86
N PHE A 86 18.44 9.19 3.67
CA PHE A 86 19.15 8.02 3.20
C PHE A 86 18.23 7.03 2.47
N VAL A 87 17.05 6.71 3.05
CA VAL A 87 16.08 5.81 2.42
C VAL A 87 15.55 6.41 1.12
N GLU A 88 15.25 7.71 1.08
CA GLU A 88 14.80 8.41 -0.12
C GLU A 88 15.82 8.29 -1.27
N GLU A 89 17.08 8.61 -1.01
CA GLU A 89 18.17 8.47 -2.00
C GLU A 89 18.38 7.01 -2.40
N ALA A 90 18.34 6.08 -1.44
CA ALA A 90 18.54 4.66 -1.72
C ALA A 90 17.44 4.07 -2.60
N VAL A 91 16.15 4.42 -2.36
CA VAL A 91 15.05 3.94 -3.22
C VAL A 91 15.09 4.59 -4.59
N LEU A 92 15.46 5.88 -4.69
CA LEU A 92 15.59 6.56 -5.98
C LEU A 92 16.70 5.95 -6.83
N GLU A 93 17.86 5.65 -6.25
CA GLU A 93 19.02 5.09 -6.98
C GLU A 93 18.90 3.56 -7.18
N TYR A 94 18.26 2.86 -6.23
CA TYR A 94 18.15 1.39 -6.22
C TYR A 94 16.71 0.93 -5.90
N PRO A 95 15.74 1.16 -6.81
CA PRO A 95 14.31 0.90 -6.54
C PRO A 95 13.95 -0.57 -6.31
N MET A 96 14.84 -1.49 -6.69
CA MET A 96 14.67 -2.93 -6.50
C MET A 96 15.30 -3.45 -5.21
N LEU A 97 16.10 -2.64 -4.52
CA LEU A 97 16.73 -3.03 -3.26
C LEU A 97 15.66 -3.04 -2.16
N PRO A 98 15.35 -4.20 -1.55
CA PRO A 98 14.45 -4.21 -0.40
C PRO A 98 15.10 -3.49 0.79
N ILE A 99 14.36 -2.53 1.35
CA ILE A 99 14.78 -1.75 2.52
C ILE A 99 13.83 -2.04 3.67
N ILE A 100 14.37 -2.47 4.80
CA ILE A 100 13.64 -2.61 6.07
C ILE A 100 14.17 -1.53 7.01
N VAL A 101 13.26 -0.74 7.56
CA VAL A 101 13.60 0.32 8.49
C VAL A 101 13.43 -0.16 9.93
N ILE A 102 14.36 0.22 10.80
CA ILE A 102 14.38 -0.16 12.21
C ILE A 102 14.61 1.09 13.06
N SER A 103 13.55 1.69 13.60
CA SER A 103 13.66 2.96 14.34
C SER A 103 13.47 2.82 15.84
N GLY A 104 14.19 3.63 16.61
CA GLY A 104 13.91 3.85 18.04
C GLY A 104 12.73 4.79 18.30
N SER A 105 12.38 5.65 17.34
CA SER A 105 11.10 6.37 17.33
C SER A 105 10.04 5.44 16.74
N GLY A 106 9.04 5.07 17.54
CA GLY A 106 7.79 4.52 17.02
C GLY A 106 6.86 5.62 16.48
N ASP A 107 7.41 6.78 16.12
CA ASP A 107 6.62 7.90 15.62
C ASP A 107 6.09 7.55 14.24
N MET A 108 4.79 7.68 14.08
CA MET A 108 4.09 7.18 12.91
C MET A 108 4.16 8.11 11.72
N GLN A 109 4.58 9.36 11.93
CA GLN A 109 4.99 10.25 10.84
C GLN A 109 6.23 9.68 10.12
N ASP A 110 7.18 9.14 10.89
CA ASP A 110 8.38 8.52 10.34
C ASP A 110 8.02 7.21 9.60
N VAL A 111 7.14 6.38 10.19
CA VAL A 111 6.63 5.14 9.57
C VAL A 111 5.96 5.44 8.23
N ALA A 112 5.00 6.37 8.22
CA ALA A 112 4.23 6.70 7.03
C ALA A 112 5.11 7.24 5.91
N LYS A 113 6.05 8.13 6.25
CA LYS A 113 6.97 8.72 5.30
C LYS A 113 7.87 7.67 4.65
N VAL A 114 8.42 6.76 5.45
CA VAL A 114 9.31 5.69 4.99
C VAL A 114 8.58 4.63 4.16
N LEU A 115 7.35 4.30 4.53
CA LEU A 115 6.50 3.41 3.73
C LEU A 115 6.16 4.04 2.38
N ARG A 116 5.83 5.34 2.34
CA ARG A 116 5.60 6.08 1.08
C ARG A 116 6.83 6.09 0.19
N LEU A 117 8.03 6.14 0.77
CA LEU A 117 9.28 6.07 0.03
C LEU A 117 9.54 4.68 -0.57
N GLY A 118 8.76 3.65 -0.24
CA GLY A 118 8.89 2.31 -0.81
C GLY A 118 9.65 1.31 0.07
N ALA A 119 9.87 1.62 1.34
CA ALA A 119 10.38 0.65 2.30
C ALA A 119 9.46 -0.59 2.35
N LYS A 120 10.08 -1.77 2.46
CA LYS A 120 9.37 -3.05 2.51
C LYS A 120 8.76 -3.33 3.87
N ASP A 121 9.40 -2.86 4.93
CA ASP A 121 8.91 -3.08 6.29
C ASP A 121 9.49 -2.04 7.25
N PHE A 122 8.85 -1.91 8.41
CA PHE A 122 9.27 -1.04 9.50
C PHE A 122 9.19 -1.80 10.83
N LEU A 123 10.28 -1.77 11.61
CA LEU A 123 10.41 -2.40 12.90
C LEU A 123 10.74 -1.35 13.97
N VAL A 124 10.21 -1.54 15.19
CA VAL A 124 10.44 -0.64 16.32
C VAL A 124 11.50 -1.23 17.25
N LYS A 125 12.48 -0.43 17.68
CA LYS A 125 13.44 -0.80 18.73
C LYS A 125 12.79 -0.66 20.13
N PRO A 126 13.11 -1.52 21.10
CA PRO A 126 14.01 -2.67 20.97
C PRO A 126 13.31 -3.87 20.31
N ILE A 127 14.04 -4.57 19.44
CA ILE A 127 13.57 -5.86 18.89
C ILE A 127 13.65 -6.90 20.00
N SER A 128 12.51 -7.16 20.65
CA SER A 128 12.40 -8.08 21.78
C SER A 128 12.41 -9.55 21.36
N ASP A 129 11.92 -9.84 20.15
CA ASP A 129 11.94 -11.16 19.55
C ASP A 129 12.67 -11.14 18.21
N VAL A 130 13.81 -11.82 18.15
CA VAL A 130 14.66 -11.92 16.96
C VAL A 130 13.94 -12.60 15.79
N SER A 131 12.95 -13.45 16.06
CA SER A 131 12.18 -14.12 15.01
C SER A 131 11.46 -13.12 14.08
N ILE A 132 11.12 -11.94 14.61
CA ILE A 132 10.49 -10.84 13.87
C ILE A 132 11.41 -10.34 12.75
N LEU A 133 12.65 -10.02 13.10
CA LEU A 133 13.65 -9.56 12.15
C LEU A 133 13.86 -10.60 11.02
N ILE A 134 13.97 -11.87 11.41
CA ILE A 134 14.24 -12.98 10.48
C ILE A 134 13.08 -13.18 9.49
N LYS A 135 11.84 -13.06 9.95
CA LYS A 135 10.66 -13.15 9.07
C LYS A 135 10.56 -11.95 8.13
N SER A 136 10.76 -10.74 8.64
CA SER A 136 10.77 -9.50 7.84
C SER A 136 11.80 -9.59 6.70
N LEU A 137 13.03 -10.00 7.01
CA LEU A 137 14.09 -10.25 6.03
C LEU A 137 13.69 -11.31 4.99
N SER A 138 13.14 -12.43 5.45
CA SER A 138 12.74 -13.52 4.56
C SER A 138 11.61 -13.12 3.60
N SER A 139 10.65 -12.32 4.08
CA SER A 139 9.58 -11.75 3.26
C SER A 139 10.14 -10.81 2.20
N ALA A 140 11.00 -9.88 2.61
CA ALA A 140 11.62 -8.91 1.72
C ALA A 140 12.46 -9.57 0.61
N LEU A 141 13.18 -10.65 0.95
CA LEU A 141 13.99 -11.44 0.03
C LEU A 141 13.15 -12.26 -0.96
N LYS A 142 12.11 -12.97 -0.49
CA LYS A 142 11.19 -13.71 -1.38
C LYS A 142 10.60 -12.79 -2.45
N LEU A 143 10.17 -11.60 -2.04
CA LEU A 143 9.63 -10.61 -2.95
C LEU A 143 10.69 -10.15 -3.97
N SER A 144 11.95 -9.95 -3.56
CA SER A 144 13.04 -9.56 -4.49
C SER A 144 13.28 -10.62 -5.59
N GLU A 145 13.16 -11.91 -5.27
CA GLU A 145 13.35 -13.01 -6.22
C GLU A 145 12.17 -13.17 -7.19
N GLU A 146 10.96 -12.81 -6.77
CA GLU A 146 9.75 -12.83 -7.61
C GLU A 146 9.52 -11.53 -8.41
N SER A 147 10.18 -10.43 -8.04
CA SER A 147 9.80 -9.06 -8.44
C SER A 147 10.59 -8.42 -9.57
N SER A 148 11.27 -9.17 -10.46
CA SER A 148 11.86 -8.57 -11.67
C SER A 148 10.84 -7.80 -12.56
N LEU A 149 9.53 -7.84 -12.25
CA LEU A 149 8.46 -7.09 -12.92
C LEU A 149 7.37 -6.47 -12.00
N ARG A 150 7.48 -6.48 -10.66
CA ARG A 150 6.35 -6.07 -9.77
C ARG A 150 6.76 -5.12 -8.65
N MET A 151 6.54 -3.82 -8.84
CA MET A 151 6.49 -2.86 -7.75
C MET A 151 5.14 -3.03 -7.03
N GLN A 152 5.14 -3.69 -5.87
CA GLN A 152 3.94 -3.87 -5.04
C GLN A 152 3.78 -2.67 -4.11
N ASP A 153 2.55 -2.14 -4.04
CA ASP A 153 2.14 -1.21 -2.98
C ASP A 153 2.22 -1.91 -1.60
N PHE A 154 2.68 -1.21 -0.57
CA PHE A 154 2.93 -1.79 0.76
C PHE A 154 1.65 -2.35 1.39
N SER A 155 0.50 -1.71 1.14
CA SER A 155 -0.79 -2.16 1.68
C SER A 155 -1.14 -3.58 1.23
N SER A 156 -0.78 -3.96 0.00
CA SER A 156 -0.99 -5.32 -0.52
C SER A 156 -0.18 -6.39 0.20
N GLN A 157 1.00 -6.02 0.74
CA GLN A 157 1.80 -6.91 1.57
C GLN A 157 1.08 -7.22 2.89
N TRP A 158 0.29 -6.26 3.37
CA TRP A 158 -0.43 -6.36 4.63
C TRP A 158 -1.62 -7.32 4.57
N PHE A 159 -2.39 -7.26 3.48
CA PHE A 159 -3.67 -7.98 3.39
C PHE A 159 -3.63 -9.26 2.55
N ARG A 160 -2.49 -9.63 1.97
CA ARG A 160 -2.29 -10.87 1.18
C ARG A 160 -3.44 -11.16 0.22
N THR A 161 -3.58 -10.31 -0.78
CA THR A 161 -4.56 -10.48 -1.86
C THR A 161 -4.33 -11.73 -2.73
N SER A 162 -3.16 -12.37 -2.64
CA SER A 162 -2.84 -13.60 -3.37
C SER A 162 -2.95 -14.87 -2.49
N GLU A 163 -3.51 -15.95 -3.04
CA GLU A 163 -3.80 -17.20 -2.30
C GLU A 163 -2.55 -18.01 -1.86
N LEU A 164 -1.36 -17.63 -2.33
CA LEU A 164 -0.09 -18.37 -2.13
C LEU A 164 0.59 -18.06 -0.78
N ASP A 165 0.23 -16.98 -0.08
CA ASP A 165 0.96 -16.48 1.09
C ASP A 165 0.36 -16.85 2.46
N LYS A 166 -0.50 -17.86 2.55
CA LYS A 166 -1.22 -18.19 3.81
C LYS A 166 -0.35 -18.62 5.01
N SER A 167 0.98 -18.74 4.88
CA SER A 167 1.81 -19.45 5.88
C SER A 167 2.64 -18.61 6.85
N CYS A 168 2.71 -17.27 6.80
CA CYS A 168 3.55 -16.56 7.78
C CYS A 168 3.21 -15.08 7.94
N ASN A 169 2.57 -14.67 9.05
CA ASN A 169 3.04 -13.53 9.87
C ASN A 169 2.05 -13.18 11.00
N ASP A 170 2.47 -13.35 12.26
CA ASP A 170 1.85 -12.73 13.43
C ASP A 170 2.21 -11.22 13.54
N GLU A 171 3.25 -10.76 12.82
CA GLU A 171 3.79 -9.38 12.93
C GLU A 171 3.02 -8.33 12.11
N LEU A 172 2.52 -8.70 10.93
CA LEU A 172 1.60 -7.85 10.18
C LEU A 172 0.29 -7.68 10.97
N HIS A 173 -0.14 -8.69 11.73
CA HIS A 173 -1.27 -8.53 12.65
C HIS A 173 -0.94 -7.52 13.76
N TRP A 174 0.28 -7.52 14.31
CA TRP A 174 0.68 -6.56 15.34
C TRP A 174 0.65 -5.11 14.86
N HIS A 175 1.13 -4.81 13.65
CA HIS A 175 1.05 -3.44 13.12
C HIS A 175 -0.44 -3.00 12.98
N LEU A 176 -1.36 -3.91 12.63
CA LEU A 176 -2.78 -3.57 12.41
C LEU A 176 -3.46 -3.33 13.74
N GLU A 177 -3.19 -4.21 14.70
CA GLU A 177 -3.65 -4.12 16.07
C GLU A 177 -3.15 -2.81 16.70
N TYR A 178 -1.89 -2.44 16.49
CA TYR A 178 -1.34 -1.16 16.93
C TYR A 178 -2.06 0.04 16.28
N LEU A 179 -2.34 0.00 14.97
CA LEU A 179 -3.12 1.05 14.29
C LEU A 179 -4.57 1.16 14.79
N GLN A 180 -5.14 0.06 15.28
CA GLN A 180 -6.46 0.06 15.94
C GLN A 180 -6.40 0.66 17.35
N GLU A 181 -5.37 0.32 18.12
CA GLU A 181 -5.19 0.81 19.49
C GLU A 181 -4.81 2.31 19.52
N GLU A 182 -4.15 2.81 18.48
CA GLU A 182 -3.68 4.20 18.36
C GLU A 182 -4.35 4.93 17.17
N PRO A 183 -5.59 5.45 17.30
CA PRO A 183 -6.33 6.03 16.19
C PRO A 183 -5.72 7.34 15.63
N ASN A 184 -5.01 8.11 16.46
CA ASN A 184 -4.32 9.34 16.00
C ASN A 184 -3.19 9.01 15.02
N VAL A 185 -2.46 7.93 15.32
CA VAL A 185 -1.39 7.38 14.50
C VAL A 185 -1.94 6.91 13.15
N GLY A 186 -3.00 6.10 13.18
CA GLY A 186 -3.60 5.59 11.95
C GLY A 186 -4.14 6.71 11.07
N ARG A 187 -4.71 7.74 11.70
CA ARG A 187 -5.15 8.96 11.02
C ARG A 187 -3.99 9.71 10.35
N GLU A 188 -2.85 9.89 11.02
CA GLU A 188 -1.68 10.56 10.44
C GLU A 188 -1.09 9.77 9.27
N LEU A 189 -0.95 8.45 9.41
CA LEU A 189 -0.56 7.57 8.32
C LEU A 189 -1.47 7.74 7.09
N LEU A 190 -2.78 7.73 7.31
CA LEU A 190 -3.76 7.92 6.25
C LEU A 190 -3.63 9.26 5.51
N PHE A 191 -3.26 10.35 6.21
CA PHE A 191 -3.00 11.65 5.59
C PHE A 191 -1.74 11.62 4.72
N GLU A 192 -0.67 11.01 5.21
CA GLU A 192 0.63 10.93 4.52
C GLU A 192 0.57 10.06 3.24
N LEU A 193 -0.39 9.13 3.18
CA LEU A 193 -0.62 8.25 2.04
C LEU A 193 -1.43 8.87 0.90
N LEU A 194 -1.94 10.09 1.07
CA LEU A 194 -2.64 10.80 0.00
C LEU A 194 -1.67 11.12 -1.15
N PRO A 195 -2.09 10.90 -2.41
CA PRO A 195 -1.25 11.19 -3.56
C PRO A 195 -1.02 12.70 -3.73
N GLU A 196 -0.14 13.08 -4.67
CA GLU A 196 0.01 14.50 -5.00
C GLU A 196 -1.29 15.11 -5.52
N SER A 197 -1.57 16.34 -5.09
CA SER A 197 -2.81 17.06 -5.40
C SER A 197 -2.94 17.47 -6.86
N GLU A 198 -1.85 17.44 -7.61
CA GLU A 198 -1.83 17.66 -9.06
C GLU A 198 -0.96 16.60 -9.72
N ALA A 199 -1.46 16.03 -10.82
CA ALA A 199 -0.70 15.17 -11.70
C ALA A 199 -1.02 15.45 -13.16
N GLN A 200 -0.04 15.24 -14.02
CA GLN A 200 -0.20 15.41 -15.46
C GLN A 200 0.15 14.12 -16.19
N HIS A 201 -0.74 13.69 -17.08
CA HIS A 201 -0.52 12.55 -17.95
C HIS A 201 -0.89 12.94 -19.38
N ALA A 202 0.12 12.98 -20.27
CA ALA A 202 -0.02 13.50 -21.63
C ALA A 202 -0.69 14.89 -21.66
N ASN A 203 -1.83 15.01 -22.34
CA ASN A 203 -2.62 16.24 -22.47
C ASN A 203 -3.70 16.40 -21.38
N TRP A 204 -3.69 15.54 -20.36
CA TRP A 204 -4.64 15.61 -19.25
C TRP A 204 -3.96 16.06 -17.97
N LYS A 205 -4.62 16.97 -17.26
CA LYS A 205 -4.30 17.36 -15.89
C LYS A 205 -5.37 16.83 -14.95
N LEU A 206 -4.93 16.06 -13.96
CA LEU A 206 -5.71 15.68 -12.80
C LEU A 206 -5.33 16.63 -11.66
N SER A 207 -6.31 17.19 -10.97
CA SER A 207 -6.06 17.90 -9.72
C SER A 207 -7.19 17.66 -8.73
N TYR A 208 -6.88 17.55 -7.46
CA TYR A 208 -7.92 17.45 -6.42
C TYR A 208 -7.69 18.45 -5.29
N ARG A 209 -8.78 18.79 -4.61
CA ARG A 209 -8.76 19.59 -3.38
C ARG A 209 -9.59 18.89 -2.32
N LEU A 210 -9.00 18.78 -1.14
CA LEU A 210 -9.63 18.23 0.05
C LEU A 210 -9.62 19.30 1.14
N LEU A 211 -10.80 19.65 1.64
CA LEU A 211 -11.00 20.57 2.76
C LEU A 211 -11.70 19.82 3.88
N GLN A 212 -11.01 19.58 4.99
CA GLN A 212 -11.54 18.89 6.14
C GLN A 212 -10.86 19.35 7.42
N SER A 213 -11.47 19.06 8.58
CA SER A 213 -10.81 19.26 9.86
C SER A 213 -9.63 18.30 10.00
N THR A 214 -8.52 18.79 10.55
CA THR A 214 -7.38 17.94 10.93
C THR A 214 -7.67 17.12 12.18
N ASP A 215 -8.75 17.40 12.92
CA ASP A 215 -9.05 16.73 14.19
C ASP A 215 -9.80 15.40 14.01
N GLY A 216 -10.41 15.18 12.83
CA GLY A 216 -11.21 14.00 12.53
C GLY A 216 -10.52 12.99 11.62
N MET A 217 -11.17 11.85 11.44
CA MET A 217 -10.76 10.84 10.45
C MET A 217 -10.91 11.38 9.02
N PRO A 218 -9.89 11.25 8.15
CA PRO A 218 -9.87 11.89 6.84
C PRO A 218 -10.75 11.20 5.78
N LEU A 219 -11.20 11.96 4.77
CA LEU A 219 -11.51 11.38 3.47
C LEU A 219 -10.22 10.90 2.80
N ILE A 220 -10.18 9.64 2.37
CA ILE A 220 -9.03 9.05 1.66
C ILE A 220 -9.31 9.06 0.18
N PHE A 221 -8.42 9.69 -0.59
CA PHE A 221 -8.44 9.68 -2.03
C PHE A 221 -7.19 8.97 -2.53
N ASP A 222 -7.34 8.11 -3.53
CA ASP A 222 -6.23 7.51 -4.24
C ASP A 222 -6.58 7.32 -5.73
N TYR A 223 -5.55 7.28 -6.57
CA TYR A 223 -5.72 7.08 -8.00
C TYR A 223 -4.49 6.43 -8.63
N GLU A 224 -4.71 5.76 -9.77
CA GLU A 224 -3.64 5.14 -10.54
C GLU A 224 -3.88 5.36 -12.04
N TRP A 225 -2.84 5.85 -12.73
CA TRP A 225 -2.84 6.05 -14.18
C TRP A 225 -2.22 4.85 -14.89
N LEU A 226 -2.98 4.22 -15.78
CA LEU A 226 -2.50 3.12 -16.61
C LEU A 226 -1.92 3.64 -17.92
N LEU A 227 -0.93 2.91 -18.44
CA LEU A 227 -0.26 3.21 -19.71
C LEU A 227 -1.21 3.18 -20.92
N ASP A 228 -2.37 2.53 -20.79
CA ASP A 228 -3.40 2.49 -21.83
C ASP A 228 -4.35 3.71 -21.83
N GLY A 229 -4.08 4.69 -20.97
CA GLY A 229 -4.86 5.93 -20.89
C GLY A 229 -6.11 5.81 -20.02
N ARG A 230 -6.22 4.77 -19.19
CA ARG A 230 -7.25 4.68 -18.15
C ARG A 230 -6.75 5.22 -16.81
N LEU A 231 -7.62 5.91 -16.09
CA LEU A 231 -7.35 6.40 -14.73
C LEU A 231 -8.35 5.76 -13.78
N PHE A 232 -7.88 4.95 -12.84
CA PHE A 232 -8.69 4.39 -11.76
C PHE A 232 -8.58 5.28 -10.53
N PHE A 233 -9.67 5.42 -9.77
CA PHE A 233 -9.66 6.17 -8.53
C PHE A 233 -10.69 5.66 -7.54
N TYR A 234 -10.45 5.93 -6.27
CA TYR A 234 -11.46 5.80 -5.23
C TYR A 234 -11.39 6.96 -4.25
N LEU A 235 -12.51 7.22 -3.59
CA LEU A 235 -12.61 8.11 -2.45
C LEU A 235 -13.39 7.39 -1.35
N VAL A 236 -12.89 7.35 -0.13
CA VAL A 236 -13.51 6.62 0.99
C VAL A 236 -13.55 7.49 2.23
N ASP A 237 -14.65 7.43 2.96
CA ASP A 237 -14.83 8.07 4.25
C ASP A 237 -14.34 7.16 5.37
N SER A 238 -13.11 7.38 5.84
CA SER A 238 -12.50 6.55 6.89
C SER A 238 -13.25 6.64 8.23
N HIS A 239 -14.03 7.71 8.47
CA HIS A 239 -14.84 7.83 9.68
C HIS A 239 -15.99 6.80 9.71
N SER A 240 -16.54 6.47 8.54
CA SER A 240 -17.68 5.55 8.44
C SER A 240 -17.36 4.11 8.85
N GLY A 241 -16.09 3.69 8.79
CA GLY A 241 -15.63 2.37 9.23
C GLY A 241 -15.42 2.22 10.74
N GLY A 242 -15.74 3.25 11.53
CA GLY A 242 -15.64 3.27 12.99
C GLY A 242 -14.27 2.84 13.50
N GLU A 243 -14.24 1.88 14.44
CA GLU A 243 -13.01 1.39 15.08
C GLU A 243 -12.02 0.77 14.09
N ASN A 244 -12.53 0.24 12.97
CA ASN A 244 -11.72 -0.40 11.94
C ASN A 244 -11.45 0.52 10.74
N GLY A 245 -11.76 1.82 10.84
CA GLY A 245 -11.66 2.77 9.71
C GLY A 245 -10.28 2.81 9.07
N VAL A 246 -9.21 2.84 9.89
CA VAL A 246 -7.81 2.86 9.42
C VAL A 246 -7.47 1.60 8.63
N ILE A 247 -7.65 0.44 9.25
CA ILE A 247 -7.39 -0.87 8.62
C ILE A 247 -8.21 -1.02 7.34
N SER A 248 -9.48 -0.66 7.40
CA SER A 248 -10.39 -0.77 6.26
C SER A 248 -9.92 0.08 5.08
N CYS A 249 -9.41 1.29 5.32
CA CYS A 249 -8.81 2.13 4.29
C CYS A 249 -7.54 1.51 3.68
N LEU A 250 -6.65 0.95 4.51
CA LEU A 250 -5.45 0.28 4.02
C LEU A 250 -5.79 -0.97 3.22
N LEU A 251 -6.81 -1.72 3.63
CA LEU A 251 -7.31 -2.89 2.90
C LEU A 251 -7.90 -2.48 1.55
N ILE A 252 -8.71 -1.42 1.52
CA ILE A 252 -9.26 -0.91 0.27
C ILE A 252 -8.14 -0.53 -0.70
N ARG A 253 -7.09 0.15 -0.22
CA ARG A 253 -5.90 0.50 -1.02
C ARG A 253 -5.21 -0.75 -1.58
N ALA A 254 -5.02 -1.77 -0.73
CA ALA A 254 -4.40 -3.03 -1.11
C ALA A 254 -5.14 -3.72 -2.25
N PHE A 255 -6.44 -3.96 -2.05
CA PHE A 255 -7.28 -4.65 -3.03
C PHE A 255 -7.53 -3.81 -4.29
N PHE A 256 -7.55 -2.48 -4.18
CA PHE A 256 -7.58 -1.59 -5.34
C PHE A 256 -6.34 -1.77 -6.20
N ASN A 257 -5.15 -1.72 -5.60
CA ASN A 257 -3.88 -1.86 -6.31
C ASN A 257 -3.71 -3.27 -6.89
N ASP A 258 -4.16 -4.31 -6.18
CA ASP A 258 -4.15 -5.66 -6.71
C ASP A 258 -5.11 -5.87 -7.88
N PHE A 259 -6.33 -5.32 -7.79
CA PHE A 259 -7.29 -5.40 -8.89
C PHE A 259 -6.73 -4.77 -10.18
N ILE A 260 -6.06 -3.64 -10.05
CA ILE A 260 -5.41 -2.95 -11.17
C ILE A 260 -4.29 -3.82 -11.76
N ARG A 261 -3.45 -4.42 -10.91
CA ARG A 261 -2.33 -5.25 -11.33
C ARG A 261 -2.76 -6.51 -12.08
N GLU A 262 -3.85 -7.15 -11.67
CA GLU A 262 -4.33 -8.38 -12.31
C GLU A 262 -4.97 -8.16 -13.69
N GLN A 263 -5.18 -6.89 -14.11
CA GLN A 263 -5.75 -6.50 -15.41
C GLN A 263 -7.04 -7.26 -15.79
N GLN A 264 -7.84 -7.70 -14.81
CA GLN A 264 -9.10 -8.42 -15.02
C GLN A 264 -10.22 -7.46 -15.49
N MET A 265 -10.09 -6.92 -16.69
CA MET A 265 -10.99 -5.87 -17.19
C MET A 265 -12.09 -6.44 -18.09
N SER A 266 -13.34 -6.19 -17.71
CA SER A 266 -14.55 -6.59 -18.46
C SER A 266 -15.59 -5.46 -18.42
N THR A 267 -16.76 -5.62 -19.04
CA THR A 267 -17.85 -4.61 -18.96
C THR A 267 -18.27 -4.21 -17.54
N ASN A 268 -17.97 -5.04 -16.53
CA ASN A 268 -18.33 -4.81 -15.12
C ASN A 268 -17.13 -4.45 -14.23
N THR A 269 -16.09 -3.83 -14.80
CA THR A 269 -14.83 -3.52 -14.11
C THR A 269 -15.00 -2.92 -12.70
N ILE A 270 -15.82 -1.87 -12.52
CA ILE A 270 -15.99 -1.24 -11.18
C ILE A 270 -16.71 -2.19 -10.22
N SER A 271 -17.78 -2.84 -10.65
CA SER A 271 -18.51 -3.79 -9.80
C SER A 271 -17.62 -4.97 -9.38
N ALA A 272 -16.74 -5.44 -10.27
CA ALA A 272 -15.76 -6.48 -9.96
C ALA A 272 -14.69 -5.99 -8.97
N MET A 273 -14.18 -4.78 -9.15
CA MET A 273 -13.23 -4.14 -8.22
C MET A 273 -13.85 -4.00 -6.82
N VAL A 274 -15.06 -3.44 -6.74
CA VAL A 274 -15.79 -3.29 -5.48
C VAL A 274 -16.08 -4.65 -4.85
N ALA A 275 -16.46 -5.67 -5.63
CA ALA A 275 -16.68 -7.01 -5.11
C ALA A 275 -15.39 -7.64 -4.55
N SER A 276 -14.24 -7.39 -5.18
CA SER A 276 -12.93 -7.84 -4.70
C SER A 276 -12.59 -7.19 -3.34
N ILE A 277 -12.80 -5.88 -3.25
CA ILE A 277 -12.62 -5.11 -2.00
C ILE A 277 -13.57 -5.63 -0.91
N GLU A 278 -14.87 -5.78 -1.20
CA GLU A 278 -15.85 -6.30 -0.23
C GLU A 278 -15.50 -7.71 0.25
N LYS A 279 -15.03 -8.58 -0.64
CA LYS A 279 -14.55 -9.92 -0.30
C LYS A 279 -13.36 -9.85 0.65
N GLY A 280 -12.40 -8.96 0.38
CA GLY A 280 -11.25 -8.71 1.26
C GLY A 280 -11.69 -8.23 2.65
N MET A 281 -12.53 -7.21 2.69
CA MET A 281 -13.06 -6.66 3.95
C MET A 281 -13.86 -7.68 4.76
N GLY A 282 -14.57 -8.59 4.10
CA GLY A 282 -15.33 -9.66 4.76
C GLY A 282 -14.47 -10.72 5.47
N THR A 283 -13.15 -10.71 5.29
CA THR A 283 -12.23 -11.58 6.03
C THR A 283 -11.86 -11.02 7.42
N MET A 284 -12.15 -9.75 7.68
CA MET A 284 -11.89 -9.09 8.95
C MET A 284 -13.00 -9.39 9.96
N GLU A 285 -12.63 -9.74 11.19
CA GLU A 285 -13.60 -9.82 12.30
C GLU A 285 -14.17 -8.42 12.57
N ASN A 286 -15.50 -8.33 12.74
CA ASN A 286 -16.22 -7.08 12.99
C ASN A 286 -16.05 -5.99 11.91
N SER A 287 -15.96 -6.37 10.64
CA SER A 287 -15.94 -5.42 9.52
C SER A 287 -17.17 -4.50 9.54
N GLN A 288 -16.94 -3.19 9.50
CA GLN A 288 -18.01 -2.17 9.49
C GLN A 288 -18.27 -1.68 8.06
N ALA A 289 -19.49 -1.23 7.82
CA ALA A 289 -19.89 -0.70 6.52
C ALA A 289 -19.19 0.63 6.25
N MET A 290 -18.55 0.74 5.10
CA MET A 290 -17.76 1.92 4.73
C MET A 290 -18.36 2.65 3.54
N SER A 291 -18.43 3.97 3.65
CA SER A 291 -18.89 4.85 2.59
C SER A 291 -17.73 5.25 1.66
N GLY A 292 -17.95 5.19 0.36
CA GLY A 292 -17.00 5.60 -0.66
C GLY A 292 -17.62 5.88 -2.03
N VAL A 293 -16.78 6.30 -2.96
CA VAL A 293 -17.05 6.47 -4.38
C VAL A 293 -15.91 5.81 -5.14
N PHE A 294 -16.22 4.98 -6.11
CA PHE A 294 -15.26 4.27 -6.94
C PHE A 294 -15.48 4.64 -8.39
N GLY A 295 -14.40 4.81 -9.15
CA GLY A 295 -14.55 5.12 -10.56
C GLY A 295 -13.32 4.82 -11.38
N TYR A 296 -13.53 4.86 -12.69
CA TYR A 296 -12.43 4.98 -13.63
C TYR A 296 -12.82 5.88 -14.80
N VAL A 297 -11.82 6.51 -15.38
CA VAL A 297 -11.91 7.28 -16.61
C VAL A 297 -11.27 6.45 -17.71
N ASP A 298 -11.96 6.32 -18.82
CA ASP A 298 -11.42 5.78 -20.06
C ASP A 298 -11.31 6.90 -21.08
N LEU A 299 -10.07 7.32 -21.35
CA LEU A 299 -9.81 8.40 -22.29
C LEU A 299 -10.07 8.00 -23.75
N SER A 300 -9.99 6.71 -24.07
CA SER A 300 -10.29 6.21 -25.41
C SER A 300 -11.80 6.26 -25.69
N GLU A 301 -12.61 5.95 -24.68
CA GLU A 301 -14.07 6.07 -24.75
C GLU A 301 -14.59 7.49 -24.46
N GLN A 302 -13.72 8.39 -24.00
CA GLN A 302 -14.11 9.71 -23.50
C GLN A 302 -15.24 9.60 -22.48
N ALA A 303 -15.08 8.70 -21.52
CA ALA A 303 -16.11 8.36 -20.55
C ALA A 303 -15.54 8.21 -19.15
N VAL A 304 -16.34 8.58 -18.15
CA VAL A 304 -16.10 8.26 -16.75
C VAL A 304 -17.21 7.34 -16.28
N PHE A 305 -16.83 6.36 -15.48
CA PHE A 305 -17.71 5.41 -14.84
C PHE A 305 -17.58 5.61 -13.33
N ILE A 306 -18.71 5.78 -12.65
CA ILE A 306 -18.74 6.11 -11.22
C ILE A 306 -19.77 5.23 -10.52
N LEU A 307 -19.36 4.62 -9.42
CA LEU A 307 -20.21 3.88 -8.49
C LEU A 307 -20.13 4.56 -7.12
N SER A 308 -21.28 5.02 -6.64
CA SER A 308 -21.44 5.55 -5.28
C SER A 308 -21.79 4.41 -4.32
N ALA A 309 -20.99 4.24 -3.27
CA ALA A 309 -21.20 3.26 -2.20
C ALA A 309 -21.37 3.98 -0.87
N GLY A 310 -22.57 4.42 -0.51
CA GLY A 310 -22.78 5.18 0.74
C GLY A 310 -22.40 6.68 0.72
N LEU A 311 -21.73 7.18 -0.32
CA LEU A 311 -21.48 8.63 -0.50
C LEU A 311 -22.28 9.23 -1.66
N ASP A 312 -22.97 10.34 -1.37
CA ASP A 312 -23.53 11.22 -2.39
C ASP A 312 -22.39 11.95 -3.12
N ALA A 313 -22.49 12.03 -4.44
CA ALA A 313 -21.52 12.73 -5.26
C ALA A 313 -22.20 13.52 -6.37
N ILE A 314 -21.47 14.48 -6.93
CA ILE A 314 -21.96 15.34 -8.02
C ILE A 314 -20.91 15.33 -9.11
N TRP A 315 -21.31 14.82 -10.27
CA TRP A 315 -20.53 14.91 -11.50
C TRP A 315 -20.97 16.13 -12.30
N GLU A 316 -20.01 17.01 -12.59
CA GLU A 316 -20.20 18.21 -13.40
C GLU A 316 -19.33 18.16 -14.65
N SER A 317 -19.95 18.33 -15.82
CA SER A 317 -19.27 18.45 -17.11
C SER A 317 -20.10 19.33 -18.04
N ASN A 318 -19.50 20.30 -18.73
CA ASN A 318 -20.17 21.18 -19.69
C ASN A 318 -21.48 21.81 -19.20
N ASN A 319 -21.49 22.39 -17.99
CA ASN A 319 -22.66 22.96 -17.33
C ASN A 319 -23.82 21.96 -17.06
N GLN A 320 -23.60 20.66 -17.26
CA GLN A 320 -24.51 19.63 -16.79
C GLN A 320 -24.07 19.16 -15.42
N ARG A 321 -25.03 19.10 -14.50
CA ARG A 321 -24.84 18.67 -13.12
C ARG A 321 -25.64 17.41 -12.87
N ASN A 322 -24.95 16.30 -12.59
CA ASN A 322 -25.55 15.00 -12.35
C ASN A 322 -25.33 14.61 -10.89
N VAL A 323 -26.42 14.37 -10.16
CA VAL A 323 -26.37 13.94 -8.76
C VAL A 323 -26.35 12.42 -8.71
N LEU A 324 -25.30 11.87 -8.11
CA LEU A 324 -25.11 10.47 -7.81
C LEU A 324 -25.56 10.24 -6.36
N ARG A 325 -26.60 9.43 -6.16
CA ARG A 325 -27.11 9.15 -4.82
C ARG A 325 -26.37 7.98 -4.19
N ALA A 326 -26.03 8.13 -2.92
CA ALA A 326 -25.57 7.09 -2.05
C ALA A 326 -26.54 5.90 -2.10
N ASN A 327 -25.96 4.73 -2.29
CA ASN A 327 -26.66 3.45 -2.21
C ASN A 327 -25.94 2.58 -1.17
N ASN A 328 -26.02 1.26 -1.27
CA ASN A 328 -25.35 0.35 -0.33
C ASN A 328 -23.89 0.75 -0.09
N GLN A 329 -23.45 0.69 1.17
CA GLN A 329 -22.06 0.89 1.57
C GLN A 329 -21.22 -0.34 1.22
N LEU A 330 -19.88 -0.19 1.20
CA LEU A 330 -18.99 -1.35 1.20
C LEU A 330 -19.35 -2.28 2.35
N THR A 331 -19.18 -3.59 2.13
CA THR A 331 -19.59 -4.70 3.01
C THR A 331 -21.09 -4.95 3.09
N THR A 332 -21.90 -4.15 2.38
CA THR A 332 -23.36 -4.30 2.27
C THR A 332 -23.83 -4.53 0.83
N HIS A 333 -22.99 -5.19 0.01
CA HIS A 333 -23.23 -5.47 -1.41
C HIS A 333 -23.20 -4.23 -2.31
N ALA A 334 -22.27 -3.31 -2.05
CA ALA A 334 -22.01 -2.13 -2.89
C ALA A 334 -21.62 -2.50 -4.33
N SER A 335 -21.05 -3.69 -4.56
CA SER A 335 -20.75 -4.20 -5.90
C SER A 335 -21.98 -4.29 -6.82
N THR A 336 -23.18 -4.35 -6.24
CA THR A 336 -24.46 -4.37 -6.98
C THR A 336 -25.04 -2.98 -7.23
N ASN A 337 -24.42 -1.92 -6.71
CA ASN A 337 -24.86 -0.56 -6.94
C ASN A 337 -24.76 -0.17 -8.41
N GLN A 338 -25.60 0.78 -8.81
CA GLN A 338 -25.62 1.27 -10.17
C GLN A 338 -24.29 1.94 -10.53
N VAL A 339 -23.68 1.48 -11.62
CA VAL A 339 -22.56 2.18 -12.27
C VAL A 339 -23.13 3.22 -13.22
N HIS A 340 -22.80 4.49 -12.99
CA HIS A 340 -23.19 5.60 -13.83
C HIS A 340 -22.08 5.91 -14.84
N ARG A 341 -22.45 6.06 -16.12
CA ARG A 341 -21.53 6.45 -17.19
C ARG A 341 -21.81 7.89 -17.60
N PHE A 342 -20.79 8.74 -17.62
CA PHE A 342 -20.87 10.10 -18.15
C PHE A 342 -19.81 10.31 -19.22
N SER A 343 -20.07 11.24 -20.14
CA SER A 343 -19.08 11.64 -21.14
C SER A 343 -18.07 12.60 -20.51
N VAL A 344 -16.78 12.34 -20.74
CA VAL A 344 -15.66 13.22 -20.42
C VAL A 344 -15.27 13.93 -21.71
N LYS A 345 -15.62 15.20 -21.81
CA LYS A 345 -15.33 16.01 -23.00
C LYS A 345 -14.19 16.98 -22.72
N GLU A 346 -13.70 17.58 -23.79
CA GLU A 346 -12.78 18.73 -23.71
C GLU A 346 -13.34 19.82 -22.78
N GLY A 347 -12.47 20.37 -21.95
CA GLY A 347 -12.82 21.34 -20.91
C GLY A 347 -12.76 20.77 -19.49
N MET A 348 -13.48 21.43 -18.58
CA MET A 348 -13.43 21.13 -17.15
C MET A 348 -14.48 20.06 -16.79
N ASN A 349 -14.00 18.91 -16.31
CA ASN A 349 -14.82 17.86 -15.73
C ASN A 349 -14.52 17.77 -14.25
N SER A 350 -15.55 17.65 -13.40
CA SER A 350 -15.29 17.52 -11.96
C SER A 350 -16.25 16.57 -11.24
N LEU A 351 -15.69 15.81 -10.32
CA LEU A 351 -16.41 15.04 -9.31
C LEU A 351 -16.30 15.78 -7.98
N SER A 352 -17.42 16.07 -7.34
CA SER A 352 -17.43 16.72 -6.03
C SER A 352 -18.28 15.96 -5.03
N LEU A 353 -17.85 15.97 -3.78
CA LEU A 353 -18.64 15.52 -2.65
C LEU A 353 -18.96 16.73 -1.79
N ASN A 354 -20.21 16.79 -1.35
CA ASN A 354 -20.65 17.87 -0.48
C ASN A 354 -21.39 17.29 0.73
N ASN A 355 -20.61 16.89 1.73
CA ASN A 355 -21.13 16.64 3.07
C ASN A 355 -21.03 17.96 3.85
N VAL A 356 -22.16 18.64 4.01
CA VAL A 356 -22.24 19.94 4.69
C VAL A 356 -21.70 19.81 6.11
N GLY A 357 -20.55 20.43 6.39
CA GLY A 357 -20.00 20.62 7.74
C GLY A 357 -18.87 19.69 8.19
N CYS A 358 -18.48 18.68 7.39
CA CYS A 358 -17.43 17.72 7.80
C CYS A 358 -16.23 17.69 6.85
N SER A 359 -16.48 17.60 5.54
CA SER A 359 -15.43 17.55 4.52
C SER A 359 -15.98 17.94 3.15
N SER A 360 -15.14 18.58 2.33
CA SER A 360 -15.41 18.90 0.93
C SER A 360 -14.28 18.37 0.08
N PHE A 361 -14.65 17.63 -0.97
CA PHE A 361 -13.70 17.09 -1.92
C PHE A 361 -14.11 17.50 -3.33
N LYS A 362 -13.12 17.87 -4.15
CA LYS A 362 -13.31 18.13 -5.57
C LYS A 362 -12.13 17.55 -6.36
N LEU A 363 -12.43 16.63 -7.27
CA LEU A 363 -11.53 16.12 -8.29
C LEU A 363 -11.84 16.83 -9.61
N GLU A 364 -10.83 17.35 -10.27
CA GLU A 364 -10.90 18.06 -11.54
C GLU A 364 -10.04 17.33 -12.57
N LEU A 365 -10.63 17.01 -13.72
CA LEU A 365 -9.96 16.41 -14.86
C LEU A 365 -10.12 17.36 -16.06
N THR A 366 -9.00 17.89 -16.54
CA THR A 366 -8.95 18.89 -17.60
C THR A 366 -8.08 18.39 -18.74
N SER A 367 -8.56 18.53 -19.98
CA SER A 367 -7.74 18.34 -21.19
C SER A 367 -7.27 19.69 -21.72
N PHE A 368 -6.03 19.71 -22.21
CA PHE A 368 -5.40 20.87 -22.85
C PHE A 368 -5.43 20.79 -24.37
#